data_AF-A0A8T4FYB4-F1
#
_entry.id   AF-A0A8T4FYB4-F1
#
_cell.length_a   1.000
_cell.length_b   1.000
_cell.length_c   1.000
_cell.angle_alpha   90.00
_cell.angle_beta   90.00
_cell.angle_gamma   90.00
#
_symmetry.space_group_name_H-M   'P 1'
#
loop_
_entity.id
_entity.type
_entity.pdbx_description
1 polymer ?
#
loop_
_entity_poly.entity_id
_entity_poly.type
_entity_poly.pdbx_seq_one_letter_code
_entity_poly.pdbx_strand_id
1 'polypeptide(L)'
;MLIDNAYKERILKGKKVTTIRYGKYEAKPESEVYIVITPSDTAIAKARIKSITKKKVRELTNEDAKRDGFKDIKELLRALNKIYGELYGDDEITIIEFEVIKQFKEGIPLKWLKGLNYRDPYEIAKFYVENNLKIAPDVDLIVKKVYEEGLKAAVKRYGPKRVRDALLRAYHELYAKGII
;
A
#
# COMPACT_ATOMS: atom_id res chain seq x y z
N MET A 1 1.98 0.99 -4.59
CA MET A 1 3.43 0.74 -4.73
C MET A 1 3.73 -0.71 -4.36
N LEU A 2 4.10 -1.55 -5.34
CA LEU A 2 4.58 -2.92 -5.10
C LEU A 2 6.02 -2.90 -4.58
N ILE A 3 6.31 -3.68 -3.55
CA ILE A 3 7.62 -3.79 -2.91
C ILE A 3 7.87 -5.25 -2.51
N ASP A 4 9.10 -5.72 -2.63
CA ASP A 4 9.48 -7.06 -2.18
C ASP A 4 9.38 -7.22 -0.64
N ASN A 5 8.94 -8.38 -0.18
CA ASN A 5 8.77 -8.69 1.24
C ASN A 5 10.07 -8.51 2.06
N ALA A 6 11.25 -8.67 1.46
CA ALA A 6 12.52 -8.43 2.12
C ALA A 6 12.66 -7.00 2.70
N TYR A 7 11.94 -6.02 2.14
CA TYR A 7 11.98 -4.63 2.59
C TYR A 7 10.89 -4.28 3.61
N LYS A 8 9.96 -5.20 3.90
CA LYS A 8 8.80 -4.97 4.77
C LYS A 8 9.19 -4.38 6.12
N GLU A 9 10.11 -5.03 6.85
CA GLU A 9 10.49 -4.56 8.19
C GLU A 9 11.12 -3.17 8.17
N ARG A 10 11.93 -2.88 7.15
CA ARG A 10 12.67 -1.62 7.05
C ARG A 10 11.72 -0.45 6.81
N ILE A 11 10.67 -0.68 6.02
CA ILE A 11 9.61 0.29 5.76
C ILE A 11 8.79 0.53 7.02
N LEU A 12 8.33 -0.53 7.70
CA LEU A 12 7.52 -0.41 8.91
C LEU A 12 8.30 0.26 10.06
N LYS A 13 9.63 0.06 10.13
CA LYS A 13 10.51 0.74 11.09
C LYS A 13 10.89 2.17 10.68
N GLY A 14 10.39 2.69 9.55
CA GLY A 14 10.73 4.01 9.03
C GLY A 14 12.18 4.17 8.56
N LYS A 15 12.94 3.06 8.47
CA LYS A 15 14.36 3.07 8.05
C LYS A 15 14.52 3.17 6.54
N LYS A 16 13.47 2.88 5.76
CA LYS A 16 13.43 3.03 4.31
C LYS A 16 12.36 4.06 3.95
N VAL A 17 12.82 5.22 3.48
CA VAL A 17 11.98 6.38 3.12
C VAL A 17 12.03 6.70 1.63
N THR A 18 12.79 5.93 0.86
CA THR A 18 12.89 6.07 -0.60
C THR A 18 12.75 4.72 -1.29
N THR A 19 12.33 4.75 -2.56
CA THR A 19 12.39 3.62 -3.49
C THR A 19 12.84 4.11 -4.86
N ILE A 20 13.62 3.29 -5.57
CA ILE A 20 14.06 3.58 -6.94
C ILE A 20 13.32 2.67 -7.90
N ARG A 21 12.81 3.24 -8.99
CA ARG A 21 12.07 2.53 -10.04
C ARG A 21 12.61 2.88 -11.41
N TYR A 22 12.69 1.89 -12.30
CA TYR A 22 13.03 2.11 -13.69
C TYR A 22 11.90 2.83 -14.43
N GLY A 23 12.24 3.79 -15.30
CA GLY A 23 11.29 4.51 -16.14
C GLY A 23 10.43 5.54 -15.39
N LYS A 24 9.37 6.03 -16.06
CA LYS A 24 8.45 7.05 -15.52
C LYS A 24 7.48 6.42 -14.53
N TYR A 25 7.48 6.91 -13.29
CA TYR A 25 6.42 6.60 -12.34
C TYR A 25 5.28 7.62 -12.47
N GLU A 26 4.05 7.13 -12.67
CA GLU A 26 2.87 7.97 -12.94
C GLU A 26 2.30 8.70 -11.72
N ALA A 27 2.76 8.35 -10.51
CA ALA A 27 2.25 9.03 -9.32
C ALA A 27 2.69 10.48 -9.28
N LYS A 28 1.91 11.33 -8.62
CA LYS A 28 2.22 12.75 -8.40
C LYS A 28 2.77 12.94 -6.99
N PRO A 29 3.62 13.96 -6.74
CA PRO A 29 3.90 14.41 -5.38
C PRO A 29 2.59 14.64 -4.61
N GLU A 30 2.62 14.45 -3.29
CA GLU A 30 1.48 14.51 -2.36
C GLU A 30 0.41 13.42 -2.55
N SER A 31 0.55 12.52 -3.53
CA SER A 31 -0.39 11.40 -3.67
C SER A 31 -0.20 10.35 -2.58
N GLU A 32 -1.32 9.80 -2.10
CA GLU A 32 -1.33 8.70 -1.14
C GLU A 32 -1.38 7.36 -1.89
N VAL A 33 -0.46 6.47 -1.57
CA VAL A 33 -0.33 5.16 -2.19
C VAL A 33 -0.28 4.05 -1.14
N TYR A 34 -0.82 2.89 -1.49
CA TYR A 34 -0.67 1.69 -0.66
C TYR A 34 0.70 1.06 -0.89
N ILE A 35 1.40 0.71 0.19
CA ILE A 35 2.59 -0.15 0.15
C ILE A 35 2.10 -1.60 0.17
N VAL A 36 2.37 -2.31 -0.93
CA VAL A 36 1.90 -3.68 -1.18
C VAL A 36 3.10 -4.59 -1.30
N ILE A 37 3.08 -5.68 -0.55
CA ILE A 37 4.16 -6.65 -0.51
C ILE A 37 3.94 -7.79 -1.52
N THR A 38 4.94 -8.04 -2.36
CA THR A 38 5.01 -9.20 -3.27
C THR A 38 5.78 -10.35 -2.61
N PRO A 39 5.48 -11.62 -2.93
CA PRO A 39 4.46 -12.09 -3.89
C PRO A 39 3.04 -12.18 -3.30
N SER A 40 2.85 -11.83 -2.02
CA SER A 40 1.57 -12.00 -1.31
C SER A 40 0.43 -11.07 -1.75
N ASP A 41 0.70 -10.09 -2.63
CA ASP A 41 -0.20 -9.01 -3.03
C ASP A 41 -0.98 -8.41 -1.84
N THR A 42 -0.26 -8.11 -0.76
CA THR A 42 -0.86 -7.70 0.51
C THR A 42 -0.40 -6.29 0.88
N ALA A 43 -1.34 -5.35 1.01
CA ALA A 43 -1.08 -4.01 1.48
C ALA A 43 -0.80 -4.00 2.99
N ILE A 44 0.30 -3.36 3.40
CA ILE A 44 0.77 -3.32 4.79
C ILE A 44 0.73 -1.91 5.39
N ALA A 45 0.71 -0.89 4.54
CA ALA A 45 0.70 0.50 4.95
C ALA A 45 0.14 1.40 3.85
N LYS A 46 -0.28 2.62 4.23
CA LYS A 46 -0.49 3.76 3.35
C LYS A 46 0.68 4.71 3.51
N ALA A 47 1.20 5.21 2.40
CA ALA A 47 2.29 6.16 2.36
C ALA A 47 1.94 7.38 1.52
N ARG A 48 2.44 8.55 1.91
CA ARG A 48 2.37 9.77 1.12
C ARG A 48 3.67 9.93 0.34
N ILE A 49 3.56 10.21 -0.95
CA ILE A 49 4.73 10.54 -1.77
C ILE A 49 5.14 11.97 -1.49
N LYS A 50 6.36 12.17 -0.99
CA LYS A 50 6.94 13.49 -0.68
C LYS A 50 7.58 14.12 -1.92
N SER A 51 8.35 13.35 -2.67
CA SER A 51 9.06 13.85 -3.84
C SER A 51 9.23 12.75 -4.89
N ILE A 52 9.28 13.17 -6.16
CA ILE A 52 9.55 12.31 -7.30
C ILE A 52 10.64 12.98 -8.12
N THR A 53 11.83 12.40 -8.09
CA THR A 53 13.01 12.95 -8.76
C THR A 53 13.45 11.99 -9.84
N LYS A 54 13.60 12.49 -11.07
CA LYS A 54 14.22 11.73 -12.15
C LYS A 54 15.72 11.93 -12.11
N LYS A 55 16.46 10.84 -12.23
CA LYS A 55 17.92 10.83 -12.37
C LYS A 55 18.29 9.85 -13.47
N LYS A 56 19.50 9.98 -14.00
CA LYS A 56 20.14 8.92 -14.76
C LYS A 56 20.84 7.94 -13.81
N VAL A 57 21.02 6.69 -14.25
CA VAL A 57 21.76 5.68 -13.46
C VAL A 57 23.16 6.18 -13.08
N ARG A 58 23.84 6.89 -13.99
CA ARG A 58 25.16 7.50 -13.74
C ARG A 58 25.16 8.60 -12.66
N GLU A 59 24.00 9.16 -12.32
CA GLU A 59 23.84 10.23 -11.33
C GLU A 59 23.49 9.70 -9.93
N LEU A 60 23.38 8.37 -9.78
CA LEU A 60 23.21 7.75 -8.47
C LEU A 60 24.46 7.97 -7.61
N THR A 61 24.23 8.23 -6.34
CA THR A 61 25.29 8.42 -5.34
C THR A 61 25.21 7.36 -4.24
N ASN A 62 26.26 7.24 -3.44
CA ASN A 62 26.22 6.41 -2.23
C ASN A 62 25.18 6.90 -1.21
N GLU A 63 24.82 8.18 -1.22
CA GLU A 63 23.76 8.71 -0.37
C GLU A 63 22.39 8.22 -0.81
N ASP A 64 22.11 8.22 -2.12
CA ASP A 64 20.89 7.64 -2.68
C ASP A 64 20.77 6.16 -2.28
N ALA A 65 21.88 5.40 -2.41
CA ALA A 65 21.92 3.99 -1.99
C ALA A 65 21.60 3.82 -0.50
N LYS A 66 22.21 4.62 0.39
CA LYS A 66 21.95 4.57 1.83
C LYS A 66 20.50 4.90 2.19
N ARG A 67 19.90 5.92 1.55
CA ARG A 67 18.48 6.29 1.75
C ARG A 67 17.53 5.21 1.26
N ASP A 68 17.91 4.50 0.19
CA ASP A 68 17.16 3.37 -0.35
C ASP A 68 17.40 2.07 0.44
N GLY A 69 18.38 2.10 1.34
CA GLY A 69 18.69 1.05 2.29
C GLY A 69 19.83 0.12 1.88
N PHE A 70 20.57 0.44 0.84
CA PHE A 70 21.76 -0.29 0.43
C PHE A 70 23.01 0.28 1.10
N LYS A 71 24.05 -0.53 1.25
CA LYS A 71 25.34 -0.15 1.82
C LYS A 71 26.06 0.86 0.93
N ASP A 72 26.02 0.63 -0.38
CA ASP A 72 26.71 1.43 -1.39
C ASP A 72 26.02 1.34 -2.76
N ILE A 73 26.49 2.15 -3.71
CA ILE A 73 25.97 2.20 -5.08
C ILE A 73 26.10 0.87 -5.82
N LYS A 74 27.13 0.06 -5.54
CA LYS A 74 27.34 -1.23 -6.21
C LYS A 74 26.25 -2.21 -5.78
N GLU A 75 25.90 -2.23 -4.49
CA GLU A 75 24.81 -3.06 -3.98
C GLU A 75 23.46 -2.64 -4.56
N LEU A 76 23.19 -1.33 -4.62
CA LEU A 76 21.99 -0.78 -5.25
C LEU A 76 21.89 -1.20 -6.72
N LEU A 77 22.95 -0.99 -7.52
CA LEU A 77 22.96 -1.35 -8.95
C LEU A 77 22.79 -2.84 -9.17
N ARG A 78 23.38 -3.70 -8.32
CA ARG A 78 23.17 -5.16 -8.39
C ARG A 78 21.71 -5.53 -8.14
N ALA A 79 21.07 -4.92 -7.14
CA ALA A 79 19.66 -5.17 -6.84
C ALA A 79 18.76 -4.68 -7.98
N LEU A 80 19.01 -3.49 -8.51
CA LEU A 80 18.28 -2.95 -9.66
C LEU A 80 18.47 -3.82 -10.90
N ASN A 81 19.70 -4.26 -11.19
CA ASN A 81 19.98 -5.13 -12.34
C ASN A 81 19.27 -6.49 -12.24
N LYS A 82 19.12 -7.01 -11.02
CA LYS A 82 18.38 -8.26 -10.78
C LYS A 82 16.88 -8.12 -11.05
N ILE A 83 16.32 -6.92 -10.83
CA ILE A 83 14.88 -6.66 -10.97
C ILE A 83 14.54 -6.23 -12.41
N TYR A 84 15.37 -5.39 -13.03
CA TYR A 84 15.08 -4.73 -14.30
C TYR A 84 15.94 -5.21 -15.49
N GLY A 85 16.98 -6.02 -15.27
CA GLY A 85 17.95 -6.39 -16.29
C GLY A 85 19.16 -5.46 -16.31
N GLU A 86 20.03 -5.56 -17.31
CA GLU A 86 21.24 -4.74 -17.40
C GLU A 86 20.90 -3.25 -17.57
N LEU A 87 21.26 -2.43 -16.58
CA LEU A 87 21.08 -0.98 -16.60
C LEU A 87 22.35 -0.27 -17.08
N TYR A 88 22.18 0.67 -18.00
CA TYR A 88 23.23 1.50 -18.56
C TYR A 88 23.21 2.92 -17.96
N GLY A 89 24.34 3.62 -18.03
CA GLY A 89 24.52 4.90 -17.34
C GLY A 89 23.53 6.01 -17.74
N ASP A 90 23.01 5.98 -18.96
CA ASP A 90 22.05 6.97 -19.47
C ASP A 90 20.58 6.59 -19.24
N ASP A 91 20.31 5.41 -18.70
CA ASP A 91 18.94 4.99 -18.39
C ASP A 91 18.28 5.91 -17.36
N GLU A 92 17.03 6.28 -17.61
CA GLU A 92 16.24 7.09 -16.69
C GLU A 92 15.65 6.24 -15.55
N ILE A 93 15.92 6.68 -14.33
CA ILE A 93 15.35 6.14 -13.11
C ILE A 93 14.55 7.22 -12.38
N THR A 94 13.52 6.77 -11.69
CA THR A 94 12.70 7.63 -10.83
C THR A 94 12.95 7.25 -9.37
N ILE A 95 13.45 8.21 -8.59
CA ILE A 95 13.58 8.12 -7.14
C ILE A 95 12.29 8.69 -6.54
N ILE A 96 11.63 7.88 -5.71
CA ILE A 96 10.39 8.24 -5.03
C ILE A 96 10.67 8.30 -3.54
N GLU A 97 10.56 9.49 -2.96
CA GLU A 97 10.58 9.67 -1.52
C GLU A 97 9.16 9.56 -0.98
N PHE A 98 8.97 8.77 0.07
CA PHE A 98 7.67 8.57 0.68
C PHE A 98 7.77 8.50 2.20
N GLU A 99 6.66 8.83 2.83
CA GLU A 99 6.47 8.73 4.27
C GLU A 99 5.30 7.82 4.58
N VAL A 100 5.49 6.89 5.51
CA VAL A 100 4.41 6.03 5.98
C VAL A 100 3.48 6.83 6.87
N ILE A 101 2.27 7.10 6.37
CA ILE A 101 1.25 7.88 7.09
C ILE A 101 0.29 7.00 7.90
N LYS A 102 0.16 5.72 7.54
CA LYS A 102 -0.70 4.76 8.24
C LYS A 102 -0.13 3.35 8.10
N GLN A 103 0.13 2.68 9.22
CA GLN A 103 0.46 1.26 9.21
C GLN A 103 -0.81 0.45 9.45
N PHE A 104 -1.02 -0.61 8.68
CA PHE A 104 -2.11 -1.54 8.97
C PHE A 104 -1.66 -2.53 10.03
N LYS A 105 -2.53 -2.75 11.03
CA LYS A 105 -2.31 -3.77 12.06
C LYS A 105 -2.16 -5.18 11.46
N GLU A 106 -2.71 -5.37 10.27
CA GLU A 106 -2.75 -6.62 9.54
C GLU A 106 -2.82 -6.33 8.04
N GLY A 107 -2.35 -7.28 7.24
CA GLY A 107 -2.27 -7.11 5.80
C GLY A 107 -3.63 -7.15 5.12
N ILE A 108 -3.88 -6.21 4.21
CA ILE A 108 -5.11 -6.13 3.41
C ILE A 108 -4.84 -6.68 2.01
N PRO A 109 -5.56 -7.70 1.52
CA PRO A 109 -5.36 -8.19 0.15
C PRO A 109 -5.59 -7.08 -0.89
N LEU A 110 -4.66 -6.92 -1.84
CA LEU A 110 -4.74 -5.88 -2.89
C LEU A 110 -6.03 -5.99 -3.70
N LYS A 111 -6.48 -7.21 -3.98
CA LYS A 111 -7.76 -7.47 -4.66
C LYS A 111 -8.98 -6.89 -3.93
N TRP A 112 -8.92 -6.76 -2.61
CA TRP A 112 -10.01 -6.16 -1.83
C TRP A 112 -9.96 -4.65 -1.93
N LEU A 113 -8.78 -4.05 -1.82
CA LEU A 113 -8.61 -2.62 -2.07
C LEU A 113 -9.11 -2.24 -3.46
N LYS A 114 -8.74 -2.98 -4.51
CA LYS A 114 -9.25 -2.76 -5.88
C LYS A 114 -10.78 -2.79 -5.94
N GLY A 115 -11.40 -3.77 -5.28
CA GLY A 115 -12.87 -3.89 -5.23
C GLY A 115 -13.57 -2.75 -4.49
N LEU A 116 -12.87 -2.08 -3.57
CA LEU A 116 -13.37 -0.96 -2.78
C LEU A 116 -12.91 0.39 -3.35
N ASN A 117 -12.52 0.43 -4.63
CA ASN A 117 -11.93 1.61 -5.28
C ASN A 117 -10.79 2.25 -4.47
N TYR A 118 -9.90 1.41 -3.94
CA TYR A 118 -8.78 1.76 -3.07
C TYR A 118 -9.16 2.52 -1.79
N ARG A 119 -10.43 2.43 -1.33
CA ARG A 119 -10.81 2.85 0.02
C ARG A 119 -10.33 1.84 1.05
N ASP A 120 -9.96 2.34 2.22
CA ASP A 120 -9.54 1.51 3.34
C ASP A 120 -10.75 0.76 3.95
N PRO A 121 -10.73 -0.59 4.00
CA PRO A 121 -11.76 -1.39 4.66
C PRO A 121 -12.09 -0.97 6.09
N TYR A 122 -11.11 -0.50 6.87
CA TYR A 122 -11.35 -0.01 8.23
C TYR A 122 -12.10 1.31 8.23
N GLU A 123 -11.84 2.18 7.26
CA GLU A 123 -12.58 3.45 7.11
C GLU A 123 -14.01 3.18 6.66
N ILE A 124 -14.21 2.23 5.73
CA ILE A 124 -15.55 1.77 5.34
C ILE A 124 -16.31 1.24 6.55
N ALA A 125 -15.70 0.34 7.34
CA ALA A 125 -16.34 -0.21 8.52
C ALA A 125 -16.65 0.86 9.57
N LYS A 126 -15.71 1.78 9.81
CA LYS A 126 -15.89 2.92 10.70
C LYS A 126 -17.07 3.79 10.27
N PHE A 127 -17.07 4.28 9.03
CA PHE A 127 -18.14 5.16 8.53
C PHE A 127 -19.49 4.46 8.53
N TYR A 128 -19.54 3.17 8.20
CA TYR A 128 -20.76 2.38 8.27
C TYR A 128 -21.37 2.38 9.67
N VAL A 129 -20.56 2.12 10.70
CA VAL A 129 -21.00 2.05 12.09
C VAL A 129 -21.34 3.44 12.64
N GLU A 130 -20.49 4.44 12.41
CA GLU A 130 -20.67 5.81 12.92
C GLU A 130 -21.91 6.51 12.31
N ASN A 131 -22.26 6.19 11.07
CA ASN A 131 -23.46 6.70 10.42
C ASN A 131 -24.70 5.83 10.69
N ASN A 132 -24.61 4.85 11.60
CA ASN A 132 -25.72 3.95 11.98
C ASN A 132 -26.40 3.28 10.78
N LEU A 133 -25.63 2.93 9.74
CA LEU A 133 -26.17 2.27 8.57
C LEU A 133 -26.63 0.85 8.90
N LYS A 134 -27.71 0.42 8.24
CA LYS A 134 -28.27 -0.93 8.35
C LYS A 134 -28.76 -1.38 6.99
N ILE A 135 -28.03 -2.32 6.39
CA ILE A 135 -28.35 -2.88 5.07
C ILE A 135 -29.04 -4.24 5.23
N ALA A 136 -28.42 -5.13 6.01
CA ALA A 136 -28.92 -6.47 6.28
C ALA A 136 -28.26 -7.02 7.55
N PRO A 137 -28.95 -7.88 8.33
CA PRO A 137 -28.41 -8.36 9.61
C PRO A 137 -27.03 -9.01 9.50
N ASP A 138 -26.76 -9.74 8.41
CA ASP A 138 -25.48 -10.40 8.17
C ASP A 138 -24.36 -9.39 7.84
N VAL A 139 -24.65 -8.40 6.98
CA VAL A 139 -23.72 -7.31 6.65
C VAL A 139 -23.40 -6.51 7.91
N ASP A 140 -24.41 -6.15 8.70
CA ASP A 140 -24.25 -5.38 9.92
C ASP A 140 -23.32 -6.08 10.92
N LEU A 141 -23.54 -7.38 11.15
CA LEU A 141 -22.72 -8.20 12.04
C LEU A 141 -21.28 -8.33 11.55
N ILE A 142 -21.08 -8.49 10.24
CA ILE A 142 -19.76 -8.64 9.64
C ILE A 142 -18.98 -7.33 9.70
N VAL A 143 -19.59 -6.23 9.29
CA VAL A 143 -18.95 -4.91 9.23
C VAL A 143 -18.64 -4.39 10.63
N LYS A 144 -19.54 -4.58 11.61
CA LYS A 144 -19.25 -4.29 13.02
C LYS A 144 -18.07 -5.10 13.56
N LYS A 145 -17.97 -6.39 13.21
CA LYS A 145 -16.83 -7.22 13.61
C LYS A 145 -15.51 -6.68 13.03
N VAL A 146 -15.51 -6.21 11.78
CA VAL A 146 -14.33 -5.57 11.18
C VAL A 146 -13.96 -4.28 11.93
N TYR A 147 -14.96 -3.47 12.30
CA TYR A 147 -14.75 -2.24 13.06
C TYR A 147 -14.19 -2.49 14.46
N GLU A 148 -14.74 -3.46 15.20
CA GLU A 148 -14.42 -3.74 16.60
C GLU A 148 -13.14 -4.57 16.77
N GLU A 149 -12.96 -5.60 15.94
CA GLU A 149 -11.93 -6.62 16.14
C GLU A 149 -10.97 -6.79 14.95
N GLY A 150 -11.24 -6.10 13.85
CA GLY A 150 -10.40 -6.11 12.66
C GLY A 150 -10.77 -7.16 11.61
N LEU A 151 -10.07 -7.06 10.48
CA LEU A 151 -10.29 -7.82 9.27
C LEU A 151 -10.02 -9.32 9.48
N LYS A 152 -8.91 -9.70 10.12
CA LYS A 152 -8.54 -11.11 10.38
C LYS A 152 -9.53 -11.78 11.31
N ALA A 153 -10.01 -11.09 12.35
CA ALA A 153 -11.04 -11.62 13.23
C ALA A 153 -12.35 -11.88 12.46
N ALA A 154 -12.79 -10.91 11.64
CA ALA A 154 -13.95 -11.07 10.79
C ALA A 154 -13.77 -12.21 9.76
N VAL A 155 -12.61 -12.29 9.10
CA VAL A 155 -12.30 -13.34 8.12
C VAL A 155 -12.24 -14.71 8.76
N LYS A 156 -11.65 -14.83 9.95
CA LYS A 156 -11.62 -16.09 10.70
C LYS A 156 -13.03 -16.58 11.05
N ARG A 157 -13.94 -15.66 11.39
CA ARG A 157 -15.31 -15.99 11.81
C ARG A 157 -16.25 -16.27 10.64
N TYR A 158 -16.21 -15.44 9.61
CA TYR A 158 -17.23 -15.44 8.53
C TYR A 158 -16.68 -15.92 7.18
N GLY A 159 -15.37 -16.08 7.06
CA GLY A 159 -14.70 -16.44 5.81
C GLY A 159 -14.44 -15.24 4.89
N PRO A 160 -13.40 -15.32 4.04
CA PRO A 160 -12.93 -14.18 3.24
C PRO A 160 -13.96 -13.67 2.23
N LYS A 161 -14.72 -14.57 1.60
CA LYS A 161 -15.74 -14.18 0.60
C LYS A 161 -16.83 -13.32 1.23
N ARG A 162 -17.43 -13.79 2.33
CA ARG A 162 -18.53 -13.07 3.02
C ARG A 162 -18.07 -11.71 3.56
N VAL A 163 -16.86 -11.63 4.13
CA VAL A 163 -16.31 -10.36 4.60
C VAL A 163 -16.11 -9.37 3.46
N ARG A 164 -15.51 -9.81 2.36
CA ARG A 164 -15.33 -8.97 1.18
C ARG A 164 -16.67 -8.46 0.64
N ASP A 165 -17.64 -9.35 0.49
CA ASP A 165 -18.94 -9.01 -0.10
C ASP A 165 -19.74 -8.07 0.83
N ALA A 166 -19.64 -8.24 2.15
CA ALA A 166 -20.23 -7.32 3.14
C ALA A 166 -19.60 -5.92 3.09
N LEU A 167 -18.26 -5.84 3.04
CA LEU A 167 -17.55 -4.57 2.90
C LEU A 167 -17.89 -3.86 1.59
N LEU A 168 -18.07 -4.61 0.49
CA LEU A 168 -18.47 -4.05 -0.79
C LEU A 168 -19.89 -3.46 -0.74
N ARG A 169 -20.83 -4.17 -0.09
CA ARG A 169 -22.19 -3.65 0.14
C ARG A 169 -22.18 -2.39 1.00
N ALA A 170 -21.40 -2.38 2.08
CA ALA A 170 -21.23 -1.20 2.93
C ALA A 170 -20.63 -0.02 2.15
N TYR A 171 -19.63 -0.27 1.31
CA TYR A 171 -19.03 0.73 0.43
C TYR A 171 -20.07 1.35 -0.52
N HIS A 172 -20.86 0.53 -1.22
CA HIS A 172 -21.89 1.04 -2.13
C HIS A 172 -22.95 1.89 -1.40
N GLU A 173 -23.38 1.47 -0.20
CA GLU A 173 -24.35 2.23 0.58
C GLU A 173 -23.79 3.58 1.05
N LEU A 174 -22.55 3.59 1.54
CA LEU A 174 -21.87 4.83 1.94
C LEU A 174 -21.72 5.80 0.76
N TYR A 175 -21.37 5.28 -0.41
CA TYR A 175 -21.28 6.07 -1.64
C TYR A 175 -22.64 6.61 -2.08
N ALA A 176 -23.68 5.77 -2.07
CA ALA A 176 -25.05 6.18 -2.43
C ALA A 176 -25.59 7.29 -1.51
N LYS A 177 -25.16 7.32 -0.25
CA LYS A 177 -25.51 8.37 0.73
C LYS A 177 -24.60 9.59 0.71
N GLY A 178 -23.58 9.63 -0.16
CA GLY A 178 -22.64 10.75 -0.27
C GLY A 178 -21.70 10.89 0.93
N ILE A 179 -21.49 9.82 1.71
CA ILE A 179 -20.60 9.82 2.87
C ILE A 179 -19.13 9.65 2.41
N ILE A 180 -18.89 8.94 1.30
CA ILE A 180 -17.56 8.68 0.72
C ILE A 180 -17.55 8.79 -0.81
#